data_AF-X0WL62-F1
#
_entry.id   AF-X0WL62-F1
#
_cell.length_a   1.000
_cell.length_b   1.000
_cell.length_c   1.000
_cell.angle_alpha   90.00
_cell.angle_beta   90.00
_cell.angle_gamma   90.00
#
_symmetry.space_group_name_H-M   'P 1'
#
loop_
_entity.id
_entity.type
_entity.pdbx_description
1 polymer ?
#
loop_
_entity_poly.entity_id
_entity_poly.type
_entity_poly.pdbx_seq_one_letter_code
_entity_poly.pdbx_strand_id
1 'polypeptide(L)'
;MYKRIQNLDLSSQETCFFWGPRQTGKSTLLKMLFPQAIRYDLLLSTEYQRLLREPNIVREQCLAAGVNANSQRDPIIIDEI
;
A
#
# COMPACT_ATOMS: atom_id res chain seq x y z
N MET A 1 -17.77 -24.19 -10.11
CA MET A 1 -16.80 -23.71 -9.10
C MET A 1 -17.25 -22.32 -8.66
N TYR A 2 -17.61 -22.13 -7.38
CA TYR A 2 -18.05 -20.82 -6.89
C TYR A 2 -16.83 -19.90 -6.73
N LYS A 3 -16.90 -18.69 -7.30
CA LYS A 3 -15.93 -17.63 -7.00
C LYS A 3 -16.25 -17.09 -5.60
N ARG A 4 -15.46 -17.49 -4.60
CA ARG A 4 -15.52 -16.93 -3.24
C ARG A 4 -14.79 -15.59 -3.24
N ILE A 5 -15.43 -14.57 -3.80
CA ILE A 5 -14.91 -13.20 -3.85
C ILE A 5 -15.94 -12.33 -3.15
N GLN A 6 -15.50 -11.59 -2.14
CA GLN A 6 -16.29 -10.54 -1.54
C GLN A 6 -15.81 -9.21 -2.12
N ASN A 7 -16.67 -8.55 -2.88
CA ASN A 7 -16.40 -7.21 -3.35
C ASN A 7 -16.77 -6.25 -2.23
N LEU A 8 -15.78 -5.54 -1.70
CA LEU A 8 -15.98 -4.49 -0.71
C LEU A 8 -15.98 -3.18 -1.48
N ASP A 9 -17.11 -2.46 -1.47
CA ASP A 9 -17.18 -1.10 -1.99
C ASP A 9 -16.48 -0.16 -1.00
N LEU A 10 -15.16 -0.25 -0.94
CA LEU A 10 -14.33 0.66 -0.17
C LEU A 10 -14.42 2.05 -0.82
N SER A 11 -14.78 3.04 -0.03
CA SER A 11 -14.75 4.43 -0.49
C SER A 11 -13.29 4.85 -0.72
N SER A 12 -13.07 5.79 -1.64
CA SER A 12 -11.73 6.30 -1.96
C SER A 12 -11.06 7.07 -0.80
N GLN A 13 -11.73 7.18 0.35
CA GLN A 13 -11.25 7.89 1.54
C GLN A 13 -10.90 6.94 2.70
N GLU A 14 -11.17 5.64 2.54
CA GLU A 14 -10.92 4.67 3.59
C GLU A 14 -9.51 4.10 3.52
N THR A 15 -8.93 3.89 4.71
CA THR A 15 -7.72 3.08 4.86
C THR A 15 -8.15 1.70 5.32
N CYS A 16 -7.62 0.65 4.68
CA CYS A 16 -7.92 -0.72 5.03
C CYS A 16 -6.65 -1.50 5.38
N PHE A 17 -6.75 -2.42 6.34
CA PHE A 17 -5.72 -3.42 6.56
C PHE A 17 -6.00 -4.65 5.70
N PHE A 18 -5.02 -5.08 4.91
CA PHE A 18 -5.13 -6.28 4.08
C PHE A 18 -4.43 -7.46 4.76
N TRP A 19 -5.19 -8.23 5.54
CA TRP A 19 -4.67 -9.35 6.30
C TRP A 19 -4.75 -10.70 5.57
N GLY A 20 -3.85 -11.59 5.97
CA GLY A 20 -3.89 -13.00 5.61
C GLY A 20 -2.57 -13.69 5.94
N PRO A 21 -2.52 -15.03 5.96
CA PRO A 21 -1.31 -15.77 6.30
C PRO A 21 -0.11 -15.40 5.43
N ARG A 22 1.12 -15.67 5.92
CA ARG A 22 2.33 -15.55 5.09
C ARG A 22 2.25 -16.48 3.88
N GLN A 23 2.92 -16.10 2.79
CA GLN A 23 3.02 -16.91 1.56
C GLN A 23 1.70 -17.19 0.81
N THR A 24 0.64 -16.42 1.07
CA THR A 24 -0.63 -16.50 0.32
C THR A 24 -0.69 -15.61 -0.92
N GLY A 25 0.41 -14.94 -1.26
CA GLY A 25 0.49 -14.10 -2.46
C GLY A 25 -0.11 -12.69 -2.32
N LYS A 26 -0.34 -12.19 -1.10
CA LYS A 26 -0.90 -10.84 -0.85
C LYS A 26 -0.14 -9.73 -1.56
N SER A 27 1.18 -9.65 -1.37
CA SER A 27 2.01 -8.62 -2.00
C SER A 27 2.01 -8.77 -3.53
N THR A 28 1.95 -10.01 -4.05
CA THR A 28 1.81 -10.27 -5.50
C THR A 28 0.48 -9.78 -6.03
N LEU A 29 -0.62 -10.05 -5.33
CA LEU A 29 -1.96 -9.56 -5.70
C LEU A 29 -2.00 -8.05 -5.75
N LEU A 30 -1.49 -7.37 -4.71
CA LEU A 30 -1.44 -5.91 -4.66
C LEU A 30 -0.56 -5.32 -5.79
N LYS A 31 0.55 -5.98 -6.16
CA LYS A 31 1.40 -5.60 -7.31
C LYS A 31 0.66 -5.70 -8.65
N MET A 32 -0.18 -6.72 -8.83
CA MET A 32 -0.99 -6.88 -10.04
C MET A 32 -2.14 -5.88 -10.11
N LEU A 33 -2.83 -5.64 -8.99
CA LEU A 33 -3.99 -4.74 -8.95
C LEU A 33 -3.59 -3.26 -9.06
N PHE A 34 -2.50 -2.87 -8.40
CA PHE A 34 -2.05 -1.48 -8.30
C PHE A 34 -0.59 -1.34 -8.76
N PRO A 35 -0.27 -1.55 -10.04
CA PRO A 35 1.11 -1.57 -10.51
C PRO A 35 1.85 -0.24 -10.28
N GLN A 36 1.13 0.89 -10.30
CA GLN A 36 1.69 2.24 -10.13
C GLN A 36 1.57 2.77 -8.69
N ALA A 37 1.05 1.98 -7.76
CA ALA A 37 0.99 2.36 -6.35
C ALA A 37 2.38 2.58 -5.75
N ILE A 38 2.53 3.68 -5.01
CA ILE A 38 3.67 3.91 -4.13
C ILE A 38 3.67 2.81 -3.06
N ARG A 39 4.84 2.17 -2.88
CA ARG A 39 5.02 1.07 -1.94
C ARG A 39 6.14 1.36 -0.96
N TYR A 40 5.88 1.10 0.31
CA TYR A 40 6.87 1.07 1.37
C TYR A 40 6.95 -0.35 1.93
N ASP A 41 8.10 -0.99 1.73
CA ASP A 41 8.36 -2.33 2.26
C ASP A 41 9.09 -2.20 3.61
N LEU A 42 8.34 -2.36 4.69
CA LEU A 42 8.88 -2.26 6.05
C LEU A 42 9.61 -3.54 6.49
N LEU A 43 9.61 -4.60 5.69
CA LEU A 43 10.43 -5.78 5.92
C LEU A 43 11.89 -5.54 5.50
N LEU A 44 12.13 -4.56 4.62
CA LEU A 44 13.47 -4.11 4.29
C LEU A 44 14.01 -3.22 5.41
N SER A 45 15.01 -3.73 6.13
CA SER A 45 15.61 -3.05 7.29
C SER A 45 16.11 -1.64 6.98
N THR A 46 16.64 -1.39 5.78
CA THR A 46 17.10 -0.07 5.35
C THR A 46 15.95 0.93 5.21
N GLU A 47 14.85 0.50 4.59
CA GLU A 47 13.67 1.35 4.36
C GLU A 47 12.94 1.60 5.68
N TYR A 48 12.79 0.56 6.50
CA TYR A 48 12.25 0.67 7.85
C TYR A 48 13.03 1.68 8.71
N GLN A 49 14.36 1.55 8.78
CA GLN A 49 15.19 2.47 9.57
C GLN A 49 15.15 3.91 9.04
N ARG A 50 15.10 4.08 7.72
CA ARG A 50 14.96 5.40 7.08
C ARG A 50 13.64 6.07 7.47
N LEU A 51 12.53 5.36 7.34
CA LEU A 51 11.20 5.88 7.66
C LEU A 51 11.00 6.11 9.16
N LEU A 52 11.63 5.28 10.01
CA LEU A 52 11.59 5.45 11.46
C LEU A 52 12.33 6.72 11.91
N ARG A 53 13.46 7.04 11.27
CA ARG A 53 14.24 8.26 11.57
C ARG A 53 13.59 9.52 11.02
N GLU A 54 13.02 9.45 9.82
CA GLU A 54 12.43 10.59 9.13
C GLU A 54 11.05 10.24 8.54
N PRO A 55 9.99 10.24 9.37
CA PRO A 55 8.64 9.90 8.91
C PRO A 55 8.08 10.84 7.83
N ASN A 56 8.57 12.08 7.78
CA ASN A 56 8.16 13.10 6.81
C ASN A 56 8.43 12.68 5.35
N ILE A 57 9.39 11.78 5.14
CA ILE A 57 9.74 11.24 3.82
C ILE A 57 8.51 10.67 3.09
N VAL A 58 7.58 10.02 3.81
CA VAL A 58 6.37 9.46 3.19
C VAL A 58 5.55 10.58 2.54
N ARG A 59 5.36 11.67 3.27
CA ARG A 59 4.61 12.85 2.80
C ARG A 59 5.32 13.52 1.62
N GLU A 60 6.62 13.73 1.74
CA GLU A 60 7.43 14.37 0.71
C GLU A 60 7.42 13.59 -0.60
N GLN A 61 7.58 12.27 -0.54
CA GLN A 61 7.52 11.40 -1.72
C GLN A 61 6.13 11.42 -2.36
N CYS A 62 5.06 11.41 -1.57
CA CYS A 62 3.69 11.52 -2.09
C CYS A 62 3.49 12.85 -2.81
N LEU A 63 3.91 13.97 -2.21
CA LEU A 63 3.81 15.30 -2.81
C LEU A 63 4.63 15.41 -4.10
N ALA A 64 5.86 14.87 -4.11
CA ALA A 64 6.74 14.84 -5.28
C ALA A 64 6.15 13.99 -6.42
N ALA A 65 5.46 12.91 -6.09
CA ALA A 65 4.71 12.09 -7.05
C ALA A 65 3.38 12.74 -7.49
N GLY A 66 3.05 13.93 -7.00
CA GLY A 66 1.81 14.63 -7.31
C GLY A 66 0.57 13.98 -6.68
N VAL A 67 0.75 13.13 -5.66
CA VAL A 67 -0.33 12.48 -4.91
C VAL A 67 -0.83 13.43 -3.82
N ASN A 68 -2.09 13.82 -3.92
CA ASN A 68 -2.82 14.60 -2.92
C ASN A 68 -4.26 14.07 -2.81
N ALA A 69 -5.05 14.65 -1.90
CA ALA A 69 -6.42 14.20 -1.61
C ALA A 69 -7.33 14.12 -2.85
N ASN A 70 -7.05 14.88 -3.91
CA ASN A 70 -7.87 14.93 -5.12
C ASN A 70 -7.24 14.21 -6.33
N SER A 71 -5.94 13.91 -6.28
CA SER A 71 -5.19 13.32 -7.40
C SER A 71 -4.74 11.88 -7.16
N GLN A 72 -4.97 11.35 -5.96
CA GLN A 72 -4.63 9.96 -5.63
C GLN A 72 -5.49 8.99 -6.45
N ARG A 73 -4.85 8.26 -7.37
CA ARG A 73 -5.50 7.25 -8.22
C ARG A 73 -5.37 5.83 -7.65
N ASP A 74 -4.21 5.53 -7.08
CA ASP A 74 -3.89 4.24 -6.50
C ASP A 74 -3.68 4.37 -4.97
N PRO A 75 -3.91 3.30 -4.20
CA PRO A 75 -3.61 3.30 -2.78
C PRO A 75 -2.12 3.43 -2.53
N ILE A 76 -1.75 4.03 -1.40
CA ILE A 76 -0.39 3.93 -0.86
C ILE A 76 -0.32 2.61 -0.09
N ILE A 77 0.60 1.75 -0.47
CA ILE A 77 0.73 0.41 0.12
C ILE A 77 1.90 0.42 1.10
N ILE A 78 1.60 0.06 2.35
CA ILE A 78 2.60 -0.16 3.40
C ILE A 78 2.60 -1.66 3.68
N ASP A 79 3.67 -2.35 3.32
CA ASP A 79 3.82 -3.78 3.57
C ASP A 79 4.49 -3.97 4.94
N GLU A 80 3.67 -4.30 5.94
CA GLU A 80 4.10 -4.64 7.29
C GLU A 80 3.81 -6.12 7.60
N ILE A 81 4.80 -6.82 8.13
CA ILE A 81 4.75 -8.20 8.67
C ILE A 81 4.55 -9.32 7.63
#